data_AF-A0AAD6SNQ7-F1
#
_entry.id   AF-A0AAD6SNQ7-F1
#
_cell.length_a   1.000
_cell.length_b   1.000
_cell.length_c   1.000
_cell.angle_alpha   90.00
_cell.angle_beta   90.00
_cell.angle_gamma   90.00
#
_symmetry.space_group_name_H-M   'P 1'
#
loop_
_entity.id
_entity.type
_entity.pdbx_description
1 polymer ?
#
loop_
_entity_poly.entity_id
_entity_poly.type
_entity_poly.pdbx_seq_one_letter_code
_entity_poly.pdbx_strand_id
1 'polypeptide(L)'
;MLCWLSWLVHGSLSFGRTLEHYVADPGFADVGNASTRNSWELGEYKASCFLAELGINFDFDKALADPTVDFIRPNGNNIYPGNAREKDRSIIDDGLDSTGSPLHPDSGDNNELFLPEDDAPTVFLGDFLADADSSSTSDIPDSLPTDAASGGTKCLHKASIISTLFNSDFRRLATTRLLRVRCYTADGHKPTLNPVEISDEHSFNVGNLAVALIRSHNTVAAAVVRVIVLERGKARVGQVDVEDLGSPDSTLLATAQPLIMQDVYVVGTHRVQSTRKWVWTGDYAKFEPLNGVASTVDSGTRKTLTVKVLGALLHPLDAEIEDINVLGSVVSETMRAKNFSQTWSISNNDLMAVVSAMYEGLDVPALLQLLPKHTRYGKSKERPISALVTTLITAPIAAAVG
;
A
#
# COMPACT_ATOMS: atom_id res chain seq x y z
N MET A 1 5.39 25.93 -7.68
CA MET A 1 6.75 26.52 -7.65
C MET A 1 7.68 25.86 -8.69
N LEU A 2 7.16 25.58 -9.91
CA LEU A 2 7.93 25.14 -11.08
C LEU A 2 7.57 25.95 -12.36
N CYS A 3 6.68 26.94 -12.25
CA CYS A 3 6.23 27.73 -13.41
C CYS A 3 7.11 28.95 -13.73
N TRP A 4 8.11 29.27 -12.91
CA TRP A 4 8.85 30.54 -13.04
C TRP A 4 10.20 30.44 -13.78
N LEU A 5 10.75 29.24 -13.95
CA LEU A 5 12.01 29.05 -14.71
C LEU A 5 11.82 29.10 -16.24
N SER A 6 10.59 29.04 -16.74
CA SER A 6 10.29 29.12 -18.18
C SER A 6 10.37 30.56 -18.75
N TRP A 7 10.35 31.59 -17.91
CA TRP A 7 10.17 32.98 -18.37
C TRP A 7 11.46 33.79 -18.58
N LEU A 8 12.63 33.28 -18.20
CA LEU A 8 13.87 34.09 -18.14
C LEU A 8 14.87 33.86 -19.29
N VAL A 9 14.55 33.05 -20.30
CA VAL A 9 15.47 32.76 -21.44
C VAL A 9 14.92 33.24 -22.80
N HIS A 10 13.95 34.15 -22.83
CA HIS A 10 13.49 34.77 -24.08
C HIS A 10 14.04 36.20 -24.22
N GLY A 11 15.35 36.29 -24.41
CA GLY A 11 16.07 37.51 -24.80
C GLY A 11 16.84 37.27 -26.09
N SER A 12 16.14 37.40 -27.22
CA SER A 12 16.66 37.65 -28.58
C SER A 12 17.83 36.77 -29.07
N LEU A 13 17.51 35.69 -29.78
CA LEU A 13 18.20 35.27 -31.02
C LEU A 13 17.31 34.26 -31.76
N SER A 14 16.85 34.66 -32.94
CA SER A 14 15.99 33.87 -33.82
C SER A 14 16.76 32.69 -34.43
N PHE A 15 16.32 31.46 -34.18
CA PHE A 15 16.53 30.35 -35.12
C PHE A 15 15.37 29.36 -35.00
N GLY A 16 14.63 29.19 -36.09
CA GLY A 16 13.47 28.33 -36.15
C GLY A 16 13.84 26.85 -36.19
N ARG A 17 13.36 26.09 -35.20
CA ARG A 17 13.04 24.66 -35.31
C ARG A 17 11.83 24.37 -34.42
N THR A 18 10.88 23.64 -34.99
CA THR A 18 9.66 23.11 -34.38
C THR A 18 9.98 22.28 -33.14
N LEU A 19 9.59 22.77 -31.96
CA LEU A 19 9.56 22.05 -30.69
C LEU A 19 8.15 21.48 -30.50
N GLU A 20 8.06 20.16 -30.45
CA GLU A 20 6.85 19.45 -30.02
C GLU A 20 6.59 19.72 -28.54
N HIS A 21 5.30 19.81 -28.19
CA HIS A 21 4.79 20.27 -26.91
C HIS A 21 5.29 19.43 -25.72
N TYR A 22 6.18 20.00 -24.91
CA TYR A 22 6.48 19.50 -23.57
C TYR A 22 5.43 20.06 -22.60
N VAL A 23 4.49 19.22 -22.15
CA VAL A 23 3.51 19.59 -21.12
C VAL A 23 4.20 19.47 -19.76
N ALA A 24 4.46 20.61 -19.12
CA ALA A 24 4.97 20.66 -17.76
C ALA A 24 3.90 20.13 -16.79
N ASP A 25 4.20 19.00 -16.14
CA ASP A 25 3.35 18.37 -15.13
C ASP A 25 3.26 19.30 -13.89
N PRO A 26 2.09 19.85 -13.54
CA PRO A 26 1.97 20.77 -12.41
C PRO A 26 2.14 19.98 -11.10
N GLY A 27 3.34 20.07 -10.51
CA GLY A 27 3.63 19.43 -9.22
C GLY A 27 2.61 19.83 -8.15
N PHE A 28 1.80 18.86 -7.71
CA PHE A 28 0.90 18.98 -6.57
C PHE A 28 1.72 18.99 -5.28
N ALA A 29 1.60 20.04 -4.48
CA ALA A 29 2.15 20.09 -3.13
C ALA A 29 1.08 19.61 -2.15
N ASP A 30 1.28 18.44 -1.55
CA ASP A 30 0.40 17.91 -0.51
C ASP A 30 0.68 18.56 0.85
N VAL A 31 -0.34 19.15 1.46
CA VAL A 31 -0.27 19.73 2.81
C VAL A 31 -0.29 18.59 3.84
N GLY A 32 0.84 18.37 4.52
CA GLY A 32 0.93 17.49 5.69
C GLY A 32 2.03 16.43 5.67
N ASN A 33 2.67 16.17 4.53
CA ASN A 33 3.82 15.26 4.46
C ASN A 33 4.79 15.64 3.32
N ALA A 34 5.18 16.92 3.28
CA ALA A 34 6.21 17.36 2.36
C ALA A 34 7.58 16.98 2.92
N SER A 35 8.15 15.85 2.47
CA SER A 35 9.58 15.62 2.62
C SER A 35 10.29 16.66 1.74
N THR A 36 10.73 17.75 2.36
CA THR A 36 11.50 18.81 1.69
C THR A 36 12.74 18.24 1.02
N ARG A 37 13.36 17.24 1.66
CA ARG A 37 14.51 16.51 1.11
C ARG A 37 14.18 15.74 -0.16
N ASN A 38 13.12 14.92 -0.16
CA ASN A 38 12.77 14.13 -1.36
C ASN A 38 12.35 15.06 -2.51
N SER A 39 11.64 16.14 -2.18
CA SER A 39 11.22 17.14 -3.16
C SER A 39 12.43 17.86 -3.77
N TRP A 40 13.43 18.15 -2.94
CA TRP A 40 14.71 18.71 -3.35
C TRP A 40 15.47 17.75 -4.28
N GLU A 41 15.74 16.52 -3.83
CA GLU A 41 16.48 15.51 -4.59
C GLU A 41 15.82 15.21 -5.94
N LEU A 42 14.49 15.12 -5.98
CA LEU A 42 13.73 14.95 -7.22
C LEU A 42 13.84 16.17 -8.14
N GLY A 43 13.77 17.38 -7.57
CA GLY A 43 13.91 18.64 -8.30
C GLY A 43 15.30 18.79 -8.91
N GLU A 44 16.33 18.49 -8.13
CA GLU A 44 17.74 18.49 -8.53
C GLU A 44 17.99 17.48 -9.67
N TYR A 45 17.49 16.25 -9.53
CA TYR A 45 17.59 15.24 -10.58
C TYR A 45 16.94 15.71 -11.90
N LYS A 46 15.69 16.22 -11.83
CA LYS A 46 14.98 16.73 -13.01
C LYS A 46 15.71 17.90 -13.66
N ALA A 47 16.20 18.84 -12.86
CA ALA A 47 16.96 19.99 -13.35
C ALA A 47 18.28 19.54 -14.00
N SER A 48 18.97 18.56 -13.42
CA SER A 48 20.19 17.97 -13.97
C SER A 48 19.94 17.31 -15.32
N CYS A 49 18.88 16.50 -15.46
CA CYS A 49 18.50 15.90 -16.74
C CYS A 49 18.23 16.98 -17.81
N PHE A 50 17.46 18.00 -17.46
CA PHE A 50 17.12 19.09 -18.39
C PHE A 50 18.35 19.89 -18.82
N LEU A 51 19.26 20.23 -17.89
CA LEU A 51 20.51 20.93 -18.21
C LEU A 51 21.44 20.07 -19.07
N ALA A 52 21.49 18.76 -18.80
CA ALA A 52 22.27 17.82 -19.59
C ALA A 52 21.77 17.71 -21.05
N GLU A 53 20.45 17.76 -21.27
CA GLU A 53 19.86 17.83 -22.63
C GLU A 53 20.30 19.08 -23.39
N LEU A 54 20.55 20.18 -22.68
CA LEU A 54 21.09 21.42 -23.24
C LEU A 54 22.63 21.43 -23.36
N GLY A 55 23.30 20.33 -23.01
CA GLY A 55 24.77 20.24 -22.99
C GLY A 55 25.43 21.02 -21.85
N ILE A 56 24.65 21.42 -20.84
CA ILE A 56 25.12 22.15 -19.66
C ILE A 56 25.32 21.15 -18.53
N ASN A 57 26.57 20.95 -18.12
CA ASN A 57 26.87 20.15 -16.93
C ASN A 57 26.95 21.07 -15.72
N PHE A 58 25.94 21.02 -14.85
CA PHE A 58 25.81 21.88 -13.69
C PHE A 58 25.92 21.06 -12.40
N ASP A 59 26.84 21.46 -11.53
CA ASP A 59 27.11 20.81 -10.24
C ASP A 59 26.37 21.56 -9.12
N PHE A 60 25.21 21.03 -8.73
CA PHE A 60 24.33 21.63 -7.73
C PHE A 60 24.98 21.68 -6.34
N ASP A 61 25.71 20.64 -5.95
CA ASP A 61 26.43 20.57 -4.67
C ASP A 61 27.48 21.67 -4.58
N LYS A 62 28.28 21.83 -5.64
CA LYS A 62 29.30 22.88 -5.69
C LYS A 62 28.71 24.28 -5.72
N ALA A 63 27.59 24.47 -6.43
CA ALA A 63 26.90 25.75 -6.48
C ALA A 63 26.31 26.13 -5.11
N LEU A 64 25.72 25.18 -4.39
CA LEU A 64 25.12 25.40 -3.06
C LEU A 64 26.15 25.49 -1.93
N ALA A 65 27.35 24.98 -2.13
CA ALA A 65 28.45 25.18 -1.19
C ALA A 65 28.88 26.66 -1.09
N ASP A 66 28.56 27.48 -2.10
CA ASP A 66 28.74 28.92 -2.05
C ASP A 66 27.54 29.59 -1.32
N PRO A 67 27.74 30.18 -0.13
CA PRO A 67 26.65 30.80 0.63
C PRO A 67 26.05 32.04 -0.05
N THR A 68 26.65 32.54 -1.14
CA THR A 68 26.11 33.63 -1.94
C THR A 68 25.09 33.17 -2.99
N VAL A 69 25.04 31.87 -3.29
CA VAL A 69 24.11 31.28 -4.25
C VAL A 69 22.82 30.90 -3.53
N ASP A 70 21.72 31.59 -3.86
CA ASP A 70 20.37 31.24 -3.43
C ASP A 70 19.49 31.09 -4.67
N PHE A 71 19.04 29.87 -4.98
CA PHE A 71 18.19 29.60 -6.14
C PHE A 71 16.81 30.27 -6.05
N ILE A 72 16.43 30.77 -4.88
CA ILE A 72 15.23 31.58 -4.67
C ILE A 72 15.48 33.06 -5.00
N ARG A 73 16.75 33.47 -5.20
CA ARG A 73 17.18 34.85 -5.50
C ARG A 73 17.92 34.93 -6.83
N PRO A 74 17.20 34.83 -7.96
CA PRO A 74 17.82 34.79 -9.29
C PRO A 74 18.62 36.05 -9.65
N ASN A 75 18.41 37.17 -8.96
CA ASN A 75 19.00 38.47 -9.28
C ASN A 75 20.28 38.81 -8.49
N GLY A 76 20.75 37.91 -7.61
CA GLY A 76 21.85 38.21 -6.69
C GLY A 76 21.50 39.24 -5.61
N ASN A 77 22.48 39.59 -4.76
CA ASN A 77 22.39 40.65 -3.73
C ASN A 77 21.30 40.49 -2.65
N ASN A 78 20.81 39.28 -2.38
CA ASN A 78 19.81 39.02 -1.35
C ASN A 78 18.43 39.67 -1.56
N ILE A 79 18.07 40.01 -2.81
CA ILE A 79 16.78 40.66 -3.11
C ILE A 79 15.79 39.64 -3.69
N TYR A 80 14.64 39.47 -3.02
CA TYR A 80 13.54 38.65 -3.52
C TYR A 80 12.80 39.37 -4.66
N PRO A 81 12.47 38.68 -5.76
CA PRO A 81 11.51 39.18 -6.74
C PRO A 81 10.17 39.42 -6.03
N GLY A 82 9.70 40.68 -6.01
CA GLY A 82 8.44 41.05 -5.36
C GLY A 82 8.57 41.69 -3.97
N ASN A 83 9.78 41.84 -3.42
CA ASN A 83 9.99 42.80 -2.33
C ASN A 83 9.86 44.22 -2.90
N ALA A 84 8.63 44.72 -2.96
CA ALA A 84 8.38 46.15 -3.15
C ALA A 84 9.10 46.90 -2.01
N ARG A 85 9.77 48.00 -2.34
CA ARG A 85 10.31 48.93 -1.32
C ARG A 85 9.21 49.57 -0.47
N GLU A 86 7.95 49.28 -0.75
CA GLU A 86 6.79 49.79 -0.04
C GLU A 86 6.62 49.04 1.29
N LYS A 87 6.44 49.81 2.38
CA LYS A 87 6.14 49.29 3.72
C LYS A 87 4.98 48.29 3.61
N ASP A 88 5.19 47.08 4.12
CA ASP A 88 4.21 45.99 4.07
C ASP A 88 2.88 46.47 4.64
N ARG A 89 1.85 46.54 3.79
CA ARG A 89 0.53 47.07 4.16
C ARG A 89 -0.25 46.10 5.06
N SER A 90 0.26 44.89 5.27
CA SER A 90 -0.33 43.90 6.18
C SER A 90 0.15 44.07 7.63
N ILE A 91 1.24 44.82 7.86
CA ILE A 91 1.69 45.17 9.21
C ILE A 91 0.87 46.38 9.66
N ILE A 92 -0.17 46.11 10.44
CA ILE A 92 -0.88 47.13 11.21
C ILE A 92 0.11 47.63 12.26
N ASP A 93 0.40 48.94 12.27
CA ASP A 93 1.23 49.58 13.29
C ASP A 93 0.46 49.48 14.62
N ASP A 94 0.87 48.56 15.51
CA ASP A 94 0.27 48.32 16.84
C ASP A 94 0.57 49.45 17.83
N GLY A 95 0.47 50.70 17.37
CA GLY A 95 0.56 51.89 18.20
C GLY A 95 -0.80 52.24 18.81
N LEU A 96 -1.39 51.36 19.62
CA LEU A 96 -2.52 51.72 20.48
C LEU A 96 -2.48 50.94 21.81
N ASP A 97 -2.15 51.68 22.86
CA ASP A 97 -2.29 51.33 24.28
C ASP A 97 -3.64 50.68 24.57
N SER A 98 -3.65 49.50 25.20
CA SER A 98 -4.84 48.94 25.84
C SER A 98 -4.46 48.08 27.04
N THR A 99 -4.42 48.75 28.19
CA THR A 99 -4.61 48.21 29.53
C THR A 99 -5.99 47.53 29.64
N GLY A 100 -6.04 46.23 29.98
CA GLY A 100 -7.30 45.53 30.27
C GLY A 100 -7.14 44.09 30.76
N SER A 101 -7.46 43.89 32.03
CA SER A 101 -7.40 42.73 32.94
C SER A 101 -7.70 41.28 32.47
N PRO A 102 -7.24 40.27 33.23
CA PRO A 102 -7.48 38.85 33.01
C PRO A 102 -8.77 38.34 33.67
N LEU A 103 -9.47 37.37 33.04
CA LEU A 103 -10.57 36.62 33.64
C LEU A 103 -10.33 35.11 33.63
N HIS A 104 -10.71 34.52 34.76
CA HIS A 104 -10.67 33.16 35.27
C HIS A 104 -11.02 32.00 34.30
N PRO A 105 -10.44 30.79 34.53
CA PRO A 105 -10.98 29.53 34.03
C PRO A 105 -12.02 28.92 34.99
N ASP A 106 -13.14 28.48 34.42
CA ASP A 106 -14.24 27.80 35.10
C ASP A 106 -14.06 26.27 35.05
N SER A 107 -14.41 25.60 36.15
CA SER A 107 -14.14 24.19 36.42
C SER A 107 -15.42 23.36 36.24
N GLY A 108 -15.43 22.48 35.23
CA GLY A 108 -16.59 21.67 34.86
C GLY A 108 -16.44 20.18 35.19
N ASP A 109 -16.94 19.82 36.36
CA ASP A 109 -17.69 18.62 36.78
C ASP A 109 -17.57 17.30 35.96
N ASN A 110 -17.05 16.26 36.63
CA ASN A 110 -16.99 14.87 36.14
C ASN A 110 -18.13 14.05 36.78
N ASN A 111 -19.09 13.61 35.97
CA ASN A 111 -20.19 12.75 36.41
C ASN A 111 -19.96 11.32 35.88
N GLU A 112 -19.50 10.41 36.74
CA GLU A 112 -19.32 8.99 36.44
C GLU A 112 -20.68 8.27 36.43
N LEU A 113 -21.05 7.74 35.26
CA LEU A 113 -22.25 6.94 35.05
C LEU A 113 -21.93 5.46 35.26
N PHE A 114 -22.38 4.90 36.39
CA PHE A 114 -22.39 3.46 36.65
C PHE A 114 -23.38 2.75 35.72
N LEU A 115 -22.92 1.74 34.99
CA LEU A 115 -23.76 0.79 34.24
C LEU A 115 -23.87 -0.53 35.03
N PRO A 116 -25.07 -1.14 35.12
CA PRO A 116 -25.27 -2.39 35.83
C PRO A 116 -24.78 -3.60 35.01
N GLU A 117 -24.16 -4.56 35.69
CA GLU A 117 -23.73 -5.86 35.16
C GLU A 117 -24.96 -6.75 34.88
N ASP A 118 -25.11 -7.19 33.63
CA ASP A 118 -26.14 -8.16 33.20
C ASP A 118 -25.56 -9.58 33.24
N ASP A 119 -26.19 -10.44 34.06
CA ASP A 119 -25.90 -11.87 34.21
C ASP A 119 -26.25 -12.65 32.93
N ALA A 120 -25.23 -13.06 32.16
CA ALA A 120 -25.40 -13.95 31.02
C ALA A 120 -25.32 -15.44 31.44
N PRO A 121 -26.23 -16.31 30.95
CA PRO A 121 -26.25 -17.73 31.30
C PRO A 121 -25.07 -18.50 30.69
N THR A 122 -24.37 -19.26 31.53
CA THR A 122 -23.25 -20.15 31.20
C THR A 122 -23.75 -21.43 30.52
N VAL A 123 -23.59 -21.51 29.20
CA VAL A 123 -23.86 -22.74 28.42
C VAL A 123 -22.70 -23.72 28.60
N PHE A 124 -22.97 -24.89 29.18
CA PHE A 124 -21.98 -25.96 29.39
C PHE A 124 -21.82 -26.79 28.13
N LEU A 125 -20.56 -26.99 27.70
CA LEU A 125 -20.20 -27.65 26.44
C LEU A 125 -20.57 -29.16 26.39
N GLY A 126 -20.97 -29.74 27.52
CA GLY A 126 -21.38 -31.14 27.62
C GLY A 126 -22.71 -31.47 26.94
N ASP A 127 -23.58 -30.48 26.73
CA ASP A 127 -24.91 -30.69 26.15
C ASP A 127 -24.91 -30.87 24.62
N PHE A 128 -23.76 -30.73 23.95
CA PHE A 128 -23.63 -30.83 22.50
C PHE A 128 -22.99 -32.13 22.01
N LEU A 129 -22.57 -33.04 22.91
CA LEU A 129 -21.97 -34.31 22.53
C LEU A 129 -22.96 -35.44 22.83
N ALA A 130 -23.64 -35.91 21.77
CA ALA A 130 -24.46 -37.12 21.86
C ALA A 130 -23.56 -38.34 22.10
N ASP A 131 -23.92 -39.15 23.09
CA ASP A 131 -23.29 -40.43 23.37
C ASP A 131 -23.44 -41.35 22.14
N ALA A 132 -22.37 -41.48 21.36
CA ALA A 132 -22.36 -42.29 20.17
C ALA A 132 -22.22 -43.76 20.55
N ASP A 133 -23.29 -44.52 20.30
CA ASP A 133 -23.35 -45.96 20.46
C ASP A 133 -22.23 -46.68 19.70
N SER A 134 -21.57 -47.59 20.41
CA SER A 134 -20.40 -48.35 19.95
C SER A 134 -20.79 -49.43 18.93
N SER A 135 -20.82 -49.07 17.65
CA SER A 135 -20.92 -50.05 16.56
C SER A 135 -19.55 -50.67 16.26
N SER A 136 -19.45 -51.98 16.37
CA SER A 136 -18.26 -52.80 16.13
C SER A 136 -17.88 -52.88 14.64
N THR A 137 -17.16 -51.87 14.15
CA THR A 137 -16.50 -51.94 12.84
C THR A 137 -15.27 -52.85 12.93
N SER A 138 -15.19 -53.82 12.01
CA SER A 138 -14.10 -54.78 11.86
C SER A 138 -12.70 -54.15 12.02
N ASP A 139 -11.93 -54.70 12.96
CA ASP A 139 -10.55 -54.30 13.30
C ASP A 139 -9.59 -54.58 12.14
N ILE A 140 -9.58 -53.71 11.13
CA ILE A 140 -8.47 -53.66 10.18
C ILE A 140 -7.28 -53.09 10.97
N PRO A 141 -6.18 -53.84 11.13
CA PRO A 141 -5.04 -53.34 11.87
C PRO A 141 -4.52 -52.06 11.22
N ASP A 142 -4.46 -51.00 12.01
CA ASP A 142 -3.99 -49.68 11.60
C ASP A 142 -2.46 -49.58 11.48
N SER A 143 -1.77 -50.71 11.62
CA SER A 143 -0.32 -50.80 11.49
C SER A 143 0.07 -51.73 10.35
N LEU A 144 1.09 -51.34 9.60
CA LEU A 144 1.68 -52.09 8.49
C LEU A 144 3.08 -52.54 8.91
N PRO A 145 3.44 -53.83 8.79
CA PRO A 145 4.80 -54.28 9.00
C PRO A 145 5.71 -53.73 7.90
N THR A 146 6.87 -53.22 8.30
CA THR A 146 7.91 -52.71 7.40
C THR A 146 9.28 -53.23 7.84
N ASP A 147 10.11 -53.59 6.88
CA ASP A 147 11.46 -54.10 7.16
C ASP A 147 12.39 -52.93 7.48
N ALA A 148 12.95 -52.91 8.68
CA ALA A 148 13.95 -51.93 9.08
C ALA A 148 15.32 -52.31 8.53
N ALA A 149 16.12 -51.30 8.14
CA ALA A 149 17.47 -51.48 7.60
C ALA A 149 18.43 -52.25 8.54
N SER A 150 18.12 -52.35 9.83
CA SER A 150 18.85 -53.14 10.82
C SER A 150 18.47 -54.63 10.85
N GLY A 151 17.66 -55.12 9.91
CA GLY A 151 17.30 -56.54 9.79
C GLY A 151 16.17 -57.02 10.69
N GLY A 152 15.21 -56.14 11.06
CA GLY A 152 14.05 -56.50 11.87
C GLY A 152 12.75 -55.88 11.34
N THR A 153 11.62 -56.56 11.54
CA THR A 153 10.28 -56.05 11.16
C THR A 153 9.77 -55.06 12.21
N LYS A 154 9.43 -53.85 11.77
CA LYS A 154 8.81 -52.81 12.59
C LYS A 154 7.41 -52.50 12.06
N CYS A 155 6.40 -52.53 12.93
CA CYS A 155 5.05 -52.11 12.58
C CYS A 155 4.95 -50.57 12.60
N LEU A 156 4.57 -49.97 11.47
CA LEU A 156 4.34 -48.54 11.33
C LEU A 156 2.84 -48.26 11.21
N HIS A 157 2.34 -47.33 12.01
CA HIS A 157 0.94 -46.93 11.95
C HIS A 157 0.64 -46.19 10.63
N LYS A 158 -0.48 -46.49 9.96
CA LYS A 158 -0.90 -45.86 8.70
C LYS A 158 -0.91 -44.33 8.79
N ALA A 159 -1.40 -43.79 9.91
CA ALA A 159 -1.36 -42.36 10.19
C ALA A 159 0.07 -41.78 10.26
N SER A 160 1.06 -42.53 10.74
CA SER A 160 2.47 -42.09 10.70
C SER A 160 2.99 -42.06 9.27
N ILE A 161 2.69 -43.08 8.46
CA ILE A 161 3.10 -43.15 7.05
C ILE A 161 2.50 -41.99 6.25
N ILE A 162 1.19 -41.76 6.40
CA ILE A 162 0.48 -40.63 5.77
C ILE A 162 1.07 -39.30 6.27
N SER A 163 1.29 -39.15 7.57
CA SER A 163 1.92 -37.95 8.11
C SER A 163 3.33 -37.72 7.55
N THR A 164 4.15 -38.76 7.34
CA THR A 164 5.49 -38.62 6.76
C THR A 164 5.45 -38.35 5.25
N LEU A 165 4.50 -38.94 4.52
CA LEU A 165 4.31 -38.72 3.08
C LEU A 165 3.83 -37.29 2.76
N PHE A 166 2.95 -36.74 3.60
CA PHE A 166 2.39 -35.40 3.39
C PHE A 166 3.10 -34.30 4.20
N ASN A 167 3.97 -34.67 5.15
CA ASN A 167 4.87 -33.75 5.86
C ASN A 167 6.33 -34.21 5.64
N SER A 168 6.84 -34.02 4.41
CA SER A 168 8.22 -34.36 4.03
C SER A 168 9.28 -33.62 4.86
N ASP A 169 8.91 -32.51 5.48
CA ASP A 169 9.73 -31.79 6.42
C ASP A 169 9.35 -32.27 7.82
N PHE A 170 10.24 -32.98 8.51
CA PHE A 170 10.08 -33.46 9.89
C PHE A 170 9.83 -32.31 10.89
N ARG A 171 8.66 -31.68 10.85
CA ARG A 171 8.28 -30.59 11.74
C ARG A 171 7.62 -31.17 12.97
N ARG A 172 8.06 -30.72 14.14
CA ARG A 172 7.49 -31.17 15.40
C ARG A 172 6.03 -30.73 15.46
N LEU A 173 5.12 -31.69 15.44
CA LEU A 173 3.75 -31.48 15.86
C LEU A 173 3.76 -30.85 17.27
N ALA A 174 2.84 -29.92 17.52
CA ALA A 174 2.76 -29.27 18.82
C ALA A 174 2.71 -30.29 19.97
N THR A 175 3.57 -30.12 20.97
CA THR A 175 3.68 -31.03 22.11
C THR A 175 2.42 -31.07 22.96
N THR A 176 1.59 -30.02 22.92
CA THR A 176 0.30 -29.96 23.62
C THR A 176 -0.80 -30.69 22.84
N ARG A 177 -1.55 -31.58 23.53
CA ARG A 177 -2.59 -32.44 22.94
C ARG A 177 -3.67 -31.66 22.19
N LEU A 178 -4.12 -30.53 22.75
CA LEU A 178 -5.16 -29.68 22.14
C LEU A 178 -4.72 -29.06 20.80
N LEU A 179 -3.45 -28.67 20.68
CA LEU A 179 -2.91 -28.11 19.43
C LEU A 179 -2.66 -29.21 18.39
N ARG A 180 -2.26 -30.40 18.82
CA ARG A 180 -2.08 -31.57 17.96
C ARG A 180 -3.37 -32.05 17.31
N VAL A 181 -4.47 -32.07 18.06
CA VAL A 181 -5.81 -32.43 17.56
C VAL A 181 -6.28 -31.46 16.47
N ARG A 182 -5.80 -30.21 16.49
CA ARG A 182 -6.07 -29.20 15.47
C ARG A 182 -5.03 -29.16 14.34
N CYS A 183 -4.16 -30.16 14.26
CA CYS A 183 -3.07 -30.24 13.28
C CYS A 183 -2.14 -29.01 13.30
N TYR A 184 -1.96 -28.39 14.46
CA TYR A 184 -1.07 -27.23 14.60
C TYR A 184 0.39 -27.69 14.62
N THR A 185 1.18 -27.24 13.65
CA THR A 185 2.64 -27.38 13.65
C THR A 185 3.26 -26.23 14.44
N ALA A 186 4.10 -26.54 15.44
CA ALA A 186 4.69 -25.52 16.31
C ALA A 186 5.63 -24.56 15.56
N ASP A 187 6.24 -25.05 14.47
CA ASP A 187 7.12 -24.27 13.63
C ASP A 187 6.31 -23.65 12.48
N GLY A 188 5.81 -22.43 12.71
CA GLY A 188 4.96 -21.66 11.80
C GLY A 188 5.62 -21.22 10.49
N HIS A 189 6.75 -21.78 10.10
CA HIS A 189 7.38 -21.51 8.82
C HIS A 189 6.70 -22.31 7.73
N LYS A 190 5.61 -21.79 7.13
CA LYS A 190 5.05 -22.35 5.88
C LYS A 190 6.21 -22.72 4.94
N PRO A 191 6.25 -23.95 4.37
CA PRO A 191 7.27 -24.26 3.38
C PRO A 191 7.22 -23.14 2.33
N THR A 192 8.36 -22.52 2.06
CA THR A 192 8.56 -21.61 0.94
C THR A 192 8.52 -22.46 -0.33
N LEU A 193 7.33 -22.97 -0.63
CA LEU A 193 7.04 -23.54 -1.93
C LEU A 193 7.23 -22.40 -2.91
N ASN A 194 8.16 -22.56 -3.84
CA ASN A 194 8.34 -21.62 -4.92
C ASN A 194 7.02 -21.59 -5.70
N PRO A 195 6.23 -20.50 -5.63
CA PRO A 195 4.90 -20.47 -6.21
C PRO A 195 4.95 -20.74 -7.72
N VAL A 196 6.08 -20.44 -8.36
CA VAL A 196 6.37 -20.69 -9.78
C VAL A 196 6.38 -22.18 -10.12
N GLU A 197 6.73 -23.07 -9.20
CA GLU A 197 6.80 -24.52 -9.47
C GLU A 197 5.45 -25.22 -9.35
N ILE A 198 4.46 -24.57 -8.71
CA ILE A 198 3.15 -25.16 -8.41
C ILE A 198 2.03 -24.45 -9.18
N SER A 199 2.25 -23.21 -9.58
CA SER A 199 1.25 -22.39 -10.26
C SER A 199 1.52 -22.40 -11.75
N ASP A 200 0.50 -22.73 -12.54
CA ASP A 200 0.54 -22.52 -13.99
C ASP A 200 0.77 -21.03 -14.28
N GLU A 201 1.51 -20.73 -15.35
CA GLU A 201 1.87 -19.37 -15.79
C GLU A 201 0.62 -18.47 -15.97
N HIS A 202 -0.52 -19.07 -16.28
CA HIS A 202 -1.80 -18.37 -16.50
C HIS A 202 -2.71 -18.37 -15.27
N SER A 203 -2.19 -18.68 -14.09
CA SER A 203 -2.99 -18.77 -12.89
C SER A 203 -2.79 -17.59 -11.94
N PHE A 204 -3.90 -17.05 -11.47
CA PHE A 204 -3.96 -16.01 -10.47
C PHE A 204 -4.37 -16.59 -9.11
N ASN A 205 -3.50 -16.44 -8.12
CA ASN A 205 -3.60 -17.06 -6.81
C ASN A 205 -3.93 -16.06 -5.70
N VAL A 206 -4.48 -16.57 -4.60
CA VAL A 206 -4.56 -15.82 -3.35
C VAL A 206 -3.14 -15.45 -2.89
N GLY A 207 -2.92 -14.16 -2.66
CA GLY A 207 -1.64 -13.58 -2.28
C GLY A 207 -0.96 -12.79 -3.39
N ASN A 208 -1.37 -12.97 -4.66
CA ASN A 208 -0.86 -12.18 -5.77
C ASN A 208 -1.28 -10.71 -5.66
N LEU A 209 -0.50 -9.85 -6.34
CA LEU A 209 -0.77 -8.43 -6.46
C LEU A 209 -1.61 -8.16 -7.70
N ALA A 210 -2.46 -7.15 -7.60
CA ALA A 210 -3.26 -6.65 -8.71
C ALA A 210 -3.46 -5.14 -8.58
N VAL A 211 -3.81 -4.47 -9.67
CA VAL A 211 -4.44 -3.16 -9.64
C VAL A 211 -5.95 -3.35 -9.54
N ALA A 212 -6.56 -2.62 -8.63
CA ALA A 212 -8.01 -2.55 -8.48
C ALA A 212 -8.49 -1.10 -8.54
N LEU A 213 -9.63 -0.86 -9.16
CA LEU A 213 -10.33 0.41 -9.01
C LEU A 213 -11.13 0.42 -7.71
N ILE A 214 -10.78 1.36 -6.84
CA ILE A 214 -11.44 1.56 -5.56
C ILE A 214 -12.18 2.88 -5.63
N ARG A 215 -13.47 2.82 -5.27
CA ARG A 215 -14.29 4.02 -5.12
C ARG A 215 -14.15 4.56 -3.71
N SER A 216 -13.78 5.82 -3.60
CA SER A 216 -13.85 6.58 -2.36
C SER A 216 -14.76 7.78 -2.55
N HIS A 217 -15.91 7.79 -1.88
CA HIS A 217 -16.95 8.81 -2.07
C HIS A 217 -17.35 8.99 -3.56
N ASN A 218 -16.97 10.12 -4.16
CA ASN A 218 -17.28 10.48 -5.54
C ASN A 218 -16.06 10.36 -6.46
N THR A 219 -14.95 9.83 -5.97
CA THR A 219 -13.75 9.59 -6.77
C THR A 219 -13.52 8.08 -6.94
N VAL A 220 -12.93 7.73 -8.07
CA VAL A 220 -12.44 6.39 -8.37
C VAL A 220 -10.94 6.51 -8.54
N ALA A 221 -10.20 5.65 -7.87
CA ALA A 221 -8.76 5.63 -7.95
C ALA A 221 -8.25 4.20 -8.13
N ALA A 222 -7.15 4.07 -8.85
CA ALA A 222 -6.44 2.80 -8.97
C ALA A 222 -5.56 2.60 -7.73
N ALA A 223 -5.64 1.40 -7.14
CA ALA A 223 -4.83 1.00 -6.01
C ALA A 223 -4.13 -0.33 -6.31
N VAL A 224 -2.87 -0.43 -5.90
CA VAL A 224 -2.19 -1.73 -5.83
C VAL A 224 -2.73 -2.46 -4.61
N VAL A 225 -3.26 -3.66 -4.82
CA VAL A 225 -3.88 -4.47 -3.78
C VAL A 225 -3.24 -5.86 -3.73
N ARG A 226 -3.18 -6.43 -2.53
CA ARG A 226 -2.88 -7.85 -2.33
C ARG A 226 -4.17 -8.62 -2.17
N VAL A 227 -4.40 -9.63 -3.01
CA VAL A 227 -5.59 -10.47 -2.91
C VAL A 227 -5.45 -11.43 -1.73
N ILE A 228 -6.46 -11.47 -0.86
CA ILE A 228 -6.46 -12.31 0.35
C ILE A 228 -7.51 -13.42 0.30
N VAL A 229 -8.56 -13.27 -0.51
CA VAL A 229 -9.61 -14.28 -0.72
C VAL A 229 -10.12 -14.17 -2.15
N LEU A 230 -10.30 -15.29 -2.83
CA LEU A 230 -11.03 -15.39 -4.09
C LEU A 230 -12.32 -16.20 -3.87
N GLU A 231 -13.45 -15.71 -4.37
CA GLU A 231 -14.78 -16.31 -4.24
C GLU A 231 -15.43 -16.44 -5.62
N ARG A 232 -15.80 -17.66 -6.03
CA ARG A 232 -16.59 -17.92 -7.25
C ARG A 232 -17.98 -18.34 -6.83
N GLY A 233 -18.96 -17.45 -6.99
CA GLY A 233 -20.29 -17.63 -6.40
C GLY A 233 -20.25 -17.62 -4.87
N LYS A 234 -20.49 -18.78 -4.23
CA LYS A 234 -20.44 -18.94 -2.76
C LYS A 234 -19.24 -19.75 -2.26
N ALA A 235 -18.42 -20.28 -3.17
CA ALA A 235 -17.28 -21.10 -2.84
C ALA A 235 -15.99 -20.26 -2.84
N ARG A 236 -15.12 -20.51 -1.86
CA ARG A 236 -13.76 -19.96 -1.86
C ARG A 236 -12.86 -20.80 -2.74
N VAL A 237 -12.09 -20.14 -3.58
CA VAL A 237 -11.10 -20.77 -4.46
C VAL A 237 -9.71 -20.25 -4.10
N GLY A 238 -8.69 -21.10 -4.22
CA GLY A 238 -7.30 -20.69 -3.96
C GLY A 238 -6.63 -20.04 -5.18
N GLN A 239 -7.14 -20.37 -6.37
CA GLN A 239 -6.55 -20.09 -7.67
C GLN A 239 -7.67 -19.95 -8.71
N VAL A 240 -7.45 -19.09 -9.70
CA VAL A 240 -8.32 -18.90 -10.88
C VAL A 240 -7.44 -18.70 -12.11
N ASP A 241 -8.00 -18.94 -13.29
CA ASP A 241 -7.35 -18.54 -14.54
C ASP A 241 -7.36 -17.01 -14.68
N VAL A 242 -6.30 -16.44 -15.25
CA VAL A 242 -6.22 -15.00 -15.57
C VAL A 242 -7.29 -14.62 -16.61
N GLU A 243 -7.62 -15.51 -17.54
CA GLU A 243 -8.71 -15.28 -18.52
C GLU A 243 -10.08 -15.16 -17.82
N ASP A 244 -10.33 -15.99 -16.81
CA ASP A 244 -11.53 -15.96 -15.99
C ASP A 244 -11.61 -14.70 -15.10
N LEU A 245 -10.46 -14.14 -14.72
CA LEU A 245 -10.38 -12.92 -13.93
C LEU A 245 -10.87 -11.72 -14.74
N GLY A 246 -10.41 -11.56 -15.99
CA GLY A 246 -10.77 -10.44 -16.86
C GLY A 246 -12.15 -10.54 -17.52
N SER A 247 -12.82 -11.69 -17.45
CA SER A 247 -14.09 -11.90 -18.14
C SER A 247 -15.23 -11.07 -17.53
N PRO A 248 -15.99 -10.28 -18.33
CA PRO A 248 -17.11 -9.48 -17.83
C PRO A 248 -18.26 -10.32 -17.29
N ASP A 249 -18.39 -11.57 -17.74
CA ASP A 249 -19.41 -12.52 -17.29
C ASP A 249 -18.99 -13.28 -16.01
N SER A 250 -17.77 -13.02 -15.53
CA SER A 250 -17.23 -13.69 -14.35
C SER A 250 -17.96 -13.25 -13.08
N THR A 251 -18.49 -14.22 -12.34
CA THR A 251 -19.06 -14.00 -10.99
C THR A 251 -17.98 -13.99 -9.89
N LEU A 252 -16.71 -13.90 -10.30
CA LEU A 252 -15.57 -13.91 -9.40
C LEU A 252 -15.54 -12.62 -8.57
N LEU A 253 -15.37 -12.78 -7.27
CA LEU A 253 -15.16 -11.70 -6.31
C LEU A 253 -13.82 -11.92 -5.62
N ALA A 254 -12.98 -10.89 -5.58
CA ALA A 254 -11.79 -10.90 -4.76
C ALA A 254 -11.98 -10.00 -3.54
N THR A 255 -11.55 -10.47 -2.38
CA THR A 255 -11.28 -9.61 -1.23
C THR A 255 -9.79 -9.30 -1.23
N ALA A 256 -9.43 -8.02 -1.18
CA ALA A 256 -8.05 -7.57 -1.28
C ALA A 256 -7.71 -6.49 -0.24
N GLN A 257 -6.44 -6.34 0.07
CA GLN A 257 -5.92 -5.32 0.99
C GLN A 257 -5.07 -4.32 0.20
N PRO A 258 -5.42 -3.03 0.18
CA PRO A 258 -4.62 -2.02 -0.50
C PRO A 258 -3.26 -1.84 0.17
N LEU A 259 -2.21 -1.76 -0.64
CA LEU A 259 -0.82 -1.61 -0.21
C LEU A 259 -0.41 -0.15 -0.21
N ILE A 260 0.33 0.31 0.80
CA ILE A 260 0.96 1.64 0.72
C ILE A 260 2.23 1.51 -0.11
N MET A 261 2.18 2.06 -1.32
CA MET A 261 3.28 2.09 -2.26
C MET A 261 4.05 3.42 -2.16
N GLN A 262 5.32 3.43 -2.52
CA GLN A 262 6.15 4.63 -2.59
C GLN A 262 6.92 4.65 -3.90
N ASP A 263 6.85 5.79 -4.59
CA ASP A 263 7.62 6.04 -5.81
C ASP A 263 9.10 6.28 -5.45
N VAL A 264 9.99 5.50 -6.07
CA VAL A 264 11.42 5.53 -5.85
C VAL A 264 12.19 5.46 -7.17
N TYR A 265 13.33 6.12 -7.21
CA TYR A 265 14.29 5.96 -8.31
C TYR A 265 15.36 4.97 -7.86
N VAL A 266 15.43 3.82 -8.54
CA VAL A 266 16.44 2.81 -8.29
C VAL A 266 17.59 3.04 -9.26
N VAL A 267 18.80 3.27 -8.73
CA VAL A 267 20.01 3.41 -9.53
C VAL A 267 20.61 2.02 -9.74
N GLY A 268 20.66 1.58 -11.00
CA GLY A 268 21.23 0.26 -11.32
C GLY A 268 22.71 0.17 -10.96
N THR A 269 23.15 -0.97 -10.43
CA THR A 269 24.55 -1.22 -10.03
C THR A 269 25.56 -1.12 -11.18
N HIS A 270 25.10 -1.24 -12.43
CA HIS A 270 25.97 -1.30 -13.60
C HIS A 270 25.64 -0.30 -14.71
N ARG A 271 24.62 0.56 -14.56
CA ARG A 271 24.26 1.55 -15.59
C ARG A 271 23.77 2.86 -14.95
N VAL A 272 24.15 3.98 -15.57
CA VAL A 272 23.75 5.37 -15.24
C VAL A 272 22.24 5.62 -15.40
N GLN A 273 21.44 4.59 -15.67
CA GLN A 273 20.00 4.72 -15.86
C GLN A 273 19.31 4.41 -14.53
N SER A 274 18.74 5.45 -13.93
CA SER A 274 17.79 5.28 -12.84
C SER A 274 16.46 4.79 -13.43
N THR A 275 15.91 3.73 -12.84
CA THR A 275 14.58 3.23 -13.19
C THR A 275 13.61 3.65 -12.11
N ARG A 276 12.52 4.32 -12.50
CA ARG A 276 11.43 4.69 -11.59
C ARG A 276 10.58 3.46 -11.27
N LYS A 277 10.43 3.12 -9.99
CA LYS A 277 9.68 1.97 -9.49
C LYS A 277 8.75 2.38 -8.35
N TRP A 278 7.66 1.64 -8.19
CA TRP A 278 6.77 1.72 -7.04
C TRP A 278 7.06 0.57 -6.10
N VAL A 279 7.41 0.89 -4.86
CA VAL A 279 7.83 -0.09 -3.87
C VAL A 279 6.85 -0.13 -2.72
N TRP A 280 6.41 -1.32 -2.33
CA TRP A 280 5.58 -1.48 -1.14
C TRP A 280 6.37 -1.05 0.09
N THR A 281 5.74 -0.32 1.02
CA THR A 281 6.39 0.23 2.24
C THR A 281 6.33 -0.70 3.46
N GLY A 282 5.84 -1.92 3.29
CA GLY A 282 5.61 -2.87 4.37
C GLY A 282 4.31 -2.63 5.15
N ASP A 283 3.57 -1.57 4.81
CA ASP A 283 2.27 -1.24 5.40
C ASP A 283 1.11 -1.43 4.41
N TYR A 284 -0.04 -1.79 4.96
CA TYR A 284 -1.31 -1.76 4.25
C TYR A 284 -2.01 -0.44 4.52
N ALA A 285 -2.86 -0.01 3.60
CA ALA A 285 -3.69 1.19 3.80
C ALA A 285 -4.56 1.01 5.06
N LYS A 286 -4.51 2.02 5.93
CA LYS A 286 -5.29 2.08 7.19
C LYS A 286 -6.26 3.24 7.08
N PHE A 287 -7.49 3.05 7.56
CA PHE A 287 -8.42 4.15 7.75
C PHE A 287 -8.48 4.54 9.22
N GLU A 288 -8.37 5.84 9.47
CA GLU A 288 -8.73 6.38 10.77
C GLU A 288 -10.26 6.37 10.90
N PRO A 289 -10.81 5.81 12.00
CA PRO A 289 -12.24 5.84 12.22
C PRO A 289 -12.69 7.29 12.37
N LEU A 290 -13.58 7.72 11.48
CA LEU A 290 -13.97 9.11 11.32
C LEU A 290 -14.55 9.77 12.59
N ASN A 291 -15.18 8.96 13.45
CA ASN A 291 -15.81 9.40 14.70
C ASN A 291 -15.37 8.54 15.90
N GLY A 292 -14.23 7.85 15.81
CA GLY A 292 -13.73 7.09 16.95
C GLY A 292 -13.13 8.07 17.94
N VAL A 293 -13.79 8.30 19.09
CA VAL A 293 -13.10 8.77 20.30
C VAL A 293 -11.82 7.94 20.38
N ALA A 294 -10.66 8.60 20.33
CA ALA A 294 -9.37 7.94 20.35
C ALA A 294 -9.37 6.97 21.54
N SER A 295 -9.61 5.69 21.30
CA SER A 295 -9.55 4.73 22.38
C SER A 295 -8.08 4.68 22.74
N THR A 296 -7.76 5.17 23.93
CA THR A 296 -6.42 5.21 24.53
C THR A 296 -5.79 3.83 24.73
N VAL A 297 -6.40 2.78 24.18
CA VAL A 297 -5.94 1.42 24.19
C VAL A 297 -5.22 1.14 22.86
N ASP A 298 -3.92 1.44 22.84
CA ASP A 298 -2.98 1.16 21.74
C ASP A 298 -2.88 -0.34 21.34
N SER A 299 -3.62 -1.24 22.00
CA SER A 299 -3.58 -2.69 21.73
C SER A 299 -4.73 -3.21 20.85
N GLY A 300 -5.67 -2.36 20.43
CA GLY A 300 -6.71 -2.76 19.50
C GLY A 300 -6.13 -2.94 18.09
N THR A 301 -6.02 -4.20 17.63
CA THR A 301 -5.63 -4.55 16.25
C THR A 301 -6.29 -3.60 15.23
N ARG A 302 -5.53 -2.62 14.71
CA ARG A 302 -6.04 -1.69 13.70
C ARG A 302 -6.48 -2.54 12.51
N LYS A 303 -7.79 -2.58 12.26
CA LYS A 303 -8.38 -3.37 11.19
C LYS A 303 -7.81 -2.87 9.86
N THR A 304 -6.97 -3.67 9.24
CA THR A 304 -6.50 -3.42 7.87
C THR A 304 -7.69 -3.30 6.95
N LEU A 305 -7.65 -2.31 6.07
CA LEU A 305 -8.70 -2.12 5.09
C LEU A 305 -8.77 -3.34 4.17
N THR A 306 -9.97 -3.89 4.03
CA THR A 306 -10.27 -4.89 3.02
C THR A 306 -11.31 -4.31 2.06
N VAL A 307 -11.05 -4.49 0.78
CA VAL A 307 -11.97 -4.11 -0.30
C VAL A 307 -12.44 -5.37 -1.00
N LYS A 308 -13.72 -5.41 -1.38
CA LYS A 308 -14.27 -6.46 -2.25
C LYS A 308 -14.41 -5.88 -3.64
N VAL A 309 -13.78 -6.54 -4.62
CA VAL A 309 -13.67 -6.10 -6.00
C VAL A 309 -14.14 -7.23 -6.90
N LEU A 310 -14.85 -6.90 -7.97
CA LEU A 310 -15.19 -7.87 -9.01
C LEU A 310 -13.91 -8.32 -9.73
N GLY A 311 -13.84 -9.60 -10.10
CA GLY A 311 -12.72 -10.16 -10.85
C GLY A 311 -12.41 -9.32 -12.09
N ALA A 312 -13.44 -8.97 -12.85
CA ALA A 312 -13.34 -8.18 -14.09
C ALA A 312 -12.74 -6.77 -13.91
N LEU A 313 -12.60 -6.29 -12.67
CA LEU A 313 -12.00 -4.99 -12.33
C LEU A 313 -10.62 -5.14 -11.67
N LEU A 314 -10.04 -6.34 -11.72
CA LEU A 314 -8.71 -6.65 -11.23
C LEU A 314 -7.79 -6.94 -12.40
N HIS A 315 -6.67 -6.22 -12.45
CA HIS A 315 -5.59 -6.51 -13.38
C HIS A 315 -4.40 -7.07 -12.61
N PRO A 316 -3.98 -8.32 -12.85
CA PRO A 316 -2.79 -8.88 -12.23
C PRO A 316 -1.57 -8.00 -12.45
N LEU A 317 -0.67 -7.99 -11.47
CA LEU A 317 0.61 -7.31 -11.55
C LEU A 317 1.75 -8.29 -11.36
N ASP A 318 2.73 -8.20 -12.25
CA ASP A 318 4.02 -8.86 -12.09
C ASP A 318 4.91 -7.99 -11.21
N ALA A 319 4.96 -8.35 -9.93
CA ALA A 319 5.80 -7.66 -8.96
C ALA A 319 7.13 -8.38 -8.81
N GLU A 320 8.20 -7.62 -8.89
CA GLU A 320 9.56 -8.09 -8.62
C GLU A 320 9.82 -8.04 -7.11
N ILE A 321 10.63 -8.97 -6.61
CA ILE A 321 11.13 -8.92 -5.23
C ILE A 321 12.47 -8.19 -5.25
N GLU A 322 12.52 -7.04 -4.60
CA GLU A 322 13.74 -6.22 -4.50
C GLU A 322 14.34 -6.28 -3.11
N ASP A 323 15.67 -6.25 -3.06
CA ASP A 323 16.42 -6.10 -1.81
C ASP A 323 16.30 -4.65 -1.33
N ILE A 324 16.00 -4.46 -0.03
CA ILE A 324 15.83 -3.12 0.51
C ILE A 324 17.12 -2.28 0.42
N ASN A 325 18.30 -2.88 0.31
CA ASN A 325 19.57 -2.17 0.22
C ASN A 325 19.77 -1.46 -1.12
N VAL A 326 19.00 -1.83 -2.14
CA VAL A 326 19.00 -1.19 -3.46
C VAL A 326 18.07 0.04 -3.47
N LEU A 327 17.26 0.21 -2.43
CA LEU A 327 16.34 1.34 -2.28
C LEU A 327 17.06 2.56 -1.67
N GLY A 328 16.48 3.75 -1.86
CA GLY A 328 16.95 4.96 -1.19
C GLY A 328 16.99 4.81 0.35
N SER A 329 17.86 5.58 1.01
CA SER A 329 18.12 5.46 2.46
C SER A 329 16.85 5.54 3.31
N VAL A 330 15.95 6.47 2.99
CA VAL A 330 14.70 6.70 3.72
C VAL A 330 13.79 5.47 3.72
N VAL A 331 13.59 4.86 2.55
CA VAL A 331 12.70 3.67 2.42
C VAL A 331 13.36 2.47 3.08
N SER A 332 14.66 2.31 2.87
CA SER A 332 15.47 1.24 3.47
C SER A 332 15.41 1.26 5.00
N GLU A 333 15.58 2.43 5.62
CA GLU A 333 15.52 2.60 7.08
C GLU A 333 14.13 2.25 7.63
N THR A 334 13.08 2.74 6.97
CA THR A 334 11.69 2.44 7.34
C THR A 334 11.41 0.94 7.28
N MET A 335 11.97 0.24 6.28
CA MET A 335 11.82 -1.21 6.13
C MET A 335 12.63 -2.01 7.14
N ARG A 336 13.88 -1.60 7.41
CA ARG A 336 14.72 -2.24 8.45
C ARG A 336 14.08 -2.11 9.82
N ALA A 337 13.48 -0.96 10.14
CA ALA A 337 12.74 -0.76 11.38
C ALA A 337 11.57 -1.75 11.57
N LYS A 338 11.04 -2.27 10.46
CA LYS A 338 9.97 -3.28 10.42
C LYS A 338 10.48 -4.72 10.24
N ASN A 339 11.80 -4.94 10.26
CA ASN A 339 12.47 -6.22 10.03
C ASN A 339 12.21 -6.83 8.63
N PHE A 340 12.04 -6.00 7.60
CA PHE A 340 12.01 -6.48 6.21
C PHE A 340 13.42 -6.45 5.61
N SER A 341 13.79 -7.51 4.89
CA SER A 341 15.02 -7.58 4.07
C SER A 341 14.73 -7.44 2.58
N GLN A 342 13.49 -7.67 2.17
CA GLN A 342 13.03 -7.60 0.78
C GLN A 342 11.63 -7.00 0.75
N THR A 343 11.25 -6.48 -0.41
CA THR A 343 9.93 -5.90 -0.64
C THR A 343 9.47 -6.11 -2.08
N TRP A 344 8.18 -5.90 -2.33
CA TRP A 344 7.65 -5.90 -3.68
C TRP A 344 7.94 -4.58 -4.37
N SER A 345 8.36 -4.66 -5.62
CA SER A 345 8.53 -3.52 -6.51
C SER A 345 7.80 -3.75 -7.82
N ILE A 346 7.29 -2.66 -8.40
CA ILE A 346 6.59 -2.66 -9.68
C ILE A 346 7.20 -1.55 -10.52
N SER A 347 7.51 -1.83 -11.78
CA SER A 347 7.96 -0.83 -12.75
C SER A 347 6.92 0.27 -12.91
N ASN A 348 7.34 1.53 -12.89
CA ASN A 348 6.42 2.64 -13.12
C ASN A 348 5.74 2.56 -14.49
N ASN A 349 6.45 2.11 -15.52
CA ASN A 349 5.88 2.01 -16.87
C ASN A 349 4.77 0.95 -16.92
N ASP A 350 5.00 -0.20 -16.30
CA ASP A 350 4.05 -1.31 -16.31
C ASP A 350 2.80 -0.94 -15.50
N LEU A 351 2.99 -0.32 -14.33
CA LEU A 351 1.89 0.15 -13.51
C LEU A 351 1.05 1.21 -14.24
N MET A 352 1.70 2.19 -14.88
CA MET A 352 0.99 3.22 -15.64
C MET A 352 0.29 2.66 -16.88
N ALA A 353 0.87 1.66 -17.55
CA ALA A 353 0.23 0.99 -18.68
C ALA A 353 -1.05 0.26 -18.25
N VAL A 354 -1.00 -0.48 -17.14
CA VAL A 354 -2.19 -1.14 -16.56
C VAL A 354 -3.23 -0.12 -16.14
N VAL A 355 -2.83 0.96 -15.47
CA VAL A 355 -3.75 2.03 -15.07
C VAL A 355 -4.39 2.69 -16.29
N SER A 356 -3.62 3.01 -17.33
CA SER A 356 -4.15 3.59 -18.58
C SER A 356 -5.17 2.65 -19.23
N ALA A 357 -4.81 1.37 -19.38
CA ALA A 357 -5.69 0.36 -19.97
C ALA A 357 -7.00 0.19 -19.17
N MET A 358 -6.94 0.26 -17.84
CA MET A 358 -8.14 0.27 -17.01
C MET A 358 -9.01 1.49 -17.35
N TYR A 359 -8.45 2.70 -17.40
CA TYR A 359 -9.23 3.93 -17.63
C TYR A 359 -9.74 4.11 -19.08
N GLU A 360 -9.02 3.61 -20.09
CA GLU A 360 -9.37 3.79 -21.51
C GLU A 360 -10.72 3.17 -21.92
N GLY A 361 -11.21 2.19 -21.16
CA GLY A 361 -12.48 1.50 -21.44
C GLY A 361 -13.65 1.88 -20.54
N LEU A 362 -13.48 2.82 -19.60
CA LEU A 362 -14.43 3.00 -18.50
C LEU A 362 -15.34 4.21 -18.65
N ASP A 363 -16.64 3.92 -18.72
CA ASP A 363 -17.69 4.90 -18.43
C ASP A 363 -17.74 5.14 -16.90
N VAL A 364 -17.11 6.22 -16.44
CA VAL A 364 -17.00 6.57 -15.01
C VAL A 364 -18.36 6.58 -14.30
N PRO A 365 -19.43 7.20 -14.86
CA PRO A 365 -20.80 7.06 -14.35
C PRO A 365 -21.27 5.61 -14.12
N ALA A 366 -21.10 4.72 -15.10
CA ALA A 366 -21.49 3.32 -14.96
C ALA A 366 -20.65 2.60 -13.90
N LEU A 367 -19.35 2.90 -13.84
CA LEU A 367 -18.46 2.32 -12.85
C LEU A 367 -18.76 2.79 -11.43
N LEU A 368 -19.20 4.04 -11.25
CA LEU A 368 -19.74 4.51 -9.98
C LEU A 368 -21.04 3.79 -9.59
N GLN A 369 -21.77 3.15 -10.50
CA GLN A 369 -22.92 2.31 -10.14
C GLN A 369 -22.48 0.89 -9.76
N LEU A 370 -21.44 0.36 -10.43
CA LEU A 370 -20.91 -0.98 -10.20
C LEU A 370 -20.07 -1.10 -8.93
N LEU A 371 -19.24 -0.09 -8.63
CA LEU A 371 -18.35 -0.15 -7.47
C LEU A 371 -19.14 0.05 -6.18
N PRO A 372 -19.04 -0.88 -5.21
CA PRO A 372 -19.69 -0.74 -3.93
C PRO A 372 -19.19 0.55 -3.27
N LYS A 373 -20.13 1.43 -2.89
CA LYS A 373 -19.77 2.59 -2.07
C LYS A 373 -19.19 2.06 -0.78
N HIS A 374 -17.92 2.33 -0.50
CA HIS A 374 -17.34 2.12 0.82
C HIS A 374 -17.93 3.16 1.80
N THR A 375 -19.21 2.99 2.16
CA THR A 375 -19.97 3.87 3.08
C THR A 375 -19.81 3.50 4.54
N ARG A 376 -19.10 2.41 4.85
CA ARG A 376 -18.88 1.97 6.25
C ARG A 376 -17.98 2.90 7.05
N TYR A 377 -17.29 3.82 6.40
CA TYR A 377 -16.53 4.89 7.05
C TYR A 377 -17.32 6.18 6.85
N GLY A 378 -17.70 6.83 7.96
CA GLY A 378 -18.76 7.85 8.01
C GLY A 378 -18.60 9.02 7.04
N LYS A 379 -19.62 9.89 6.97
CA LYS A 379 -19.58 11.11 6.16
C LYS A 379 -18.40 11.99 6.63
N SER A 380 -17.28 11.94 5.90
CA SER A 380 -16.15 12.87 6.06
C SER A 380 -16.67 14.29 5.81
N LYS A 381 -16.90 15.04 6.89
CA LYS A 381 -16.86 16.49 6.81
C LYS A 381 -15.36 16.82 6.91
N GLU A 382 -14.80 17.31 5.81
CA GLU A 382 -13.55 18.10 5.77
C GLU A 382 -12.18 17.43 5.71
N ARG A 383 -12.03 16.15 5.32
CA ARG A 383 -10.70 15.69 4.86
C ARG A 383 -10.76 14.92 3.53
N PRO A 384 -10.19 15.47 2.44
CA PRO A 384 -9.90 14.67 1.26
C PRO A 384 -8.86 13.60 1.62
N ILE A 385 -8.78 12.61 0.74
CA ILE A 385 -8.04 11.35 0.83
C ILE A 385 -6.50 11.58 0.83
N SER A 386 -5.96 12.62 1.46
CA SER A 386 -4.55 13.04 1.34
C SER A 386 -3.55 11.97 1.81
N ALA A 387 -3.87 11.19 2.85
CA ALA A 387 -3.02 10.07 3.30
C ALA A 387 -3.05 8.85 2.35
N LEU A 388 -4.02 8.77 1.45
CA LEU A 388 -4.16 7.71 0.46
C LEU A 388 -3.61 8.14 -0.92
N VAL A 389 -3.28 9.43 -1.13
CA VAL A 389 -2.67 9.92 -2.38
C VAL A 389 -1.32 9.26 -2.64
N THR A 390 -0.57 8.88 -1.61
CA THR A 390 0.67 8.11 -1.77
C THR A 390 0.41 6.68 -2.27
N THR A 391 -0.81 6.15 -2.06
CA THR A 391 -1.24 4.79 -2.42
C THR A 391 -2.05 4.75 -3.72
N LEU A 392 -2.60 5.89 -4.14
CA LEU A 392 -3.54 6.00 -5.25
C LEU A 392 -2.90 6.75 -6.40
N ILE A 393 -2.76 6.06 -7.53
CA ILE A 393 -2.39 6.71 -8.78
C ILE A 393 -3.65 7.39 -9.29
N THR A 394 -3.70 8.71 -9.16
CA THR A 394 -4.79 9.53 -9.65
C THR A 394 -4.45 9.98 -11.07
N ALA A 395 -5.20 9.48 -12.06
CA ALA A 395 -5.21 10.13 -13.37
C ALA A 395 -6.05 11.42 -13.23
N PRO A 396 -5.57 12.58 -13.73
CA PRO A 396 -6.40 13.76 -13.80
C PRO A 396 -7.60 13.44 -14.70
N ILE A 397 -8.79 13.32 -14.10
CA ILE A 397 -10.04 13.36 -14.85
C ILE A 397 -10.15 14.80 -15.35
N ALA A 398 -9.66 15.05 -16.56
CA ALA A 398 -10.05 16.24 -17.29
C ALA A 398 -11.57 16.28 -17.25
N ALA A 399 -12.14 17.38 -16.75
CA ALA A 399 -13.57 17.56 -16.60
C ALA A 399 -14.27 17.44 -17.96
N ALA A 400 -14.56 16.21 -18.38
CA ALA A 400 -15.49 15.87 -19.44
C ALA A 400 -16.89 15.81 -18.81
N VAL A 401 -17.33 16.93 -18.26
CA VAL A 401 -18.72 17.21 -17.94
C VAL A 401 -19.00 18.57 -18.55
N GLY A 402 -19.72 18.55 -19.67
CA GLY A 402 -20.27 19.75 -20.28
C GLY A 402 -21.35 20.39 -19.41
#